data_AF-A0A2V3UU33-F1
#
_entry.id   AF-A0A2V3UU33-F1
#
_cell.length_a   1.000
_cell.length_b   1.000
_cell.length_c   1.000
_cell.angle_alpha   90.00
_cell.angle_beta   90.00
_cell.angle_gamma   90.00
#
_symmetry.space_group_name_H-M   'P 1'
#
loop_
_entity.id
_entity.type
_entity.pdbx_description
1 polymer ?
#
loop_
_entity_poly.entity_id
_entity_poly.type
_entity_poly.pdbx_seq_one_letter_code
_entity_poly.pdbx_strand_id
1 'polypeptide(L)'
;MSPEGVSDAISPSDMRSDNRSSKRRAVNEAYDGGAITSGRRCDTSGLDANEAFARQHGFTGTPVIVRDDGAVLHGFRPREFLETWLKEKVS
;
A
#
# COMPACT_ATOMS: atom_id res chain seq x y z
N MET A 1 -43.25 10.12 -5.29
CA MET A 1 -42.01 10.66 -4.73
C MET A 1 -41.44 9.59 -3.81
N SER A 2 -40.61 8.69 -4.36
CA SER A 2 -40.02 7.59 -3.59
C SER A 2 -38.71 8.07 -2.96
N PRO A 3 -38.39 7.70 -1.71
CA PRO A 3 -37.13 8.04 -1.10
C PRO A 3 -36.08 7.00 -1.52
N GLU A 4 -35.21 7.35 -2.47
CA GLU A 4 -34.00 6.59 -2.76
C GLU A 4 -32.92 7.02 -1.76
N GLY A 5 -32.81 6.29 -0.67
CA GLY A 5 -31.75 6.40 0.32
C GLY A 5 -31.19 5.01 0.59
N VAL A 6 -30.52 4.42 -0.40
CA VAL A 6 -29.77 3.18 -0.20
C VAL A 6 -28.53 3.54 0.62
N SER A 7 -28.58 3.21 1.91
CA SER A 7 -27.40 3.11 2.75
C SER A 7 -26.59 1.91 2.26
N ASP A 8 -25.47 2.17 1.60
CA ASP A 8 -24.43 1.16 1.31
C ASP A 8 -23.66 0.78 2.58
N ALA A 9 -24.40 0.38 3.63
CA ALA A 9 -23.79 -0.30 4.77
C ALA A 9 -23.38 -1.71 4.30
N ILE A 10 -22.09 -1.86 4.01
CA ILE A 10 -21.47 -3.11 3.58
C ILE A 10 -21.77 -4.22 4.59
N SER A 11 -22.39 -5.29 4.11
CA SER A 11 -22.75 -6.44 4.94
C SER A 11 -21.49 -7.18 5.41
N PRO A 12 -21.42 -7.67 6.67
CA PRO A 12 -20.28 -8.43 7.20
C PRO A 12 -19.90 -9.68 6.37
N SER A 13 -20.83 -10.18 5.54
CA SER A 13 -20.61 -11.30 4.62
C SER A 13 -19.67 -10.99 3.45
N ASP A 14 -19.54 -9.72 3.04
CA ASP A 14 -18.71 -9.31 1.90
C ASP A 14 -17.21 -9.22 2.26
N MET A 15 -16.87 -9.29 3.56
CA MET A 15 -15.48 -9.29 4.04
C MET A 15 -14.76 -10.64 3.85
N ARG A 16 -15.44 -11.69 3.36
CA ARG A 16 -14.95 -13.07 3.48
C ARG A 16 -14.34 -13.73 2.25
N SER A 17 -14.16 -13.08 1.09
CA SER A 17 -13.69 -13.83 -0.09
C SER A 17 -12.51 -13.30 -0.90
N ASP A 18 -11.91 -12.14 -0.62
CA ASP A 18 -10.61 -11.80 -1.24
C ASP A 18 -9.80 -10.79 -0.41
N ASN A 19 -8.85 -11.29 0.38
CA ASN A 19 -8.03 -10.46 1.27
C ASN A 19 -7.15 -9.44 0.48
N ARG A 20 -6.83 -9.71 -0.80
CA ARG A 20 -6.03 -8.80 -1.64
C ARG A 20 -6.83 -7.58 -2.12
N SER A 21 -8.10 -7.75 -2.50
CA SER A 21 -8.97 -6.64 -2.92
C SER A 21 -9.33 -5.76 -1.71
N SER A 22 -9.51 -6.37 -0.53
CA SER A 22 -9.72 -5.65 0.72
C SER A 22 -8.53 -4.78 1.13
N LYS A 23 -7.29 -5.30 1.08
CA LYS A 23 -6.07 -4.52 1.37
C LYS A 23 -5.87 -3.36 0.39
N ARG A 24 -6.00 -3.61 -0.91
CA ARG A 24 -5.86 -2.55 -1.93
C ARG A 24 -6.89 -1.45 -1.73
N ARG A 25 -8.15 -1.81 -1.47
CA ARG A 25 -9.21 -0.84 -1.18
C ARG A 25 -8.90 -0.03 0.08
N ALA A 26 -8.51 -0.68 1.17
CA ALA A 26 -8.17 0.01 2.42
C ALA A 26 -6.99 0.99 2.25
N VAL A 27 -5.99 0.63 1.44
CA VAL A 27 -4.87 1.53 1.12
C VAL A 27 -5.36 2.75 0.33
N ASN A 28 -6.17 2.55 -0.71
CA ASN A 28 -6.72 3.67 -1.49
C ASN A 28 -7.55 4.62 -0.61
N GLU A 29 -8.46 4.09 0.21
CA GLU A 29 -9.27 4.89 1.13
C GLU A 29 -8.41 5.70 2.12
N ALA A 30 -7.31 5.12 2.62
CA ALA A 30 -6.39 5.84 3.49
C ALA A 30 -5.64 6.98 2.75
N TYR A 31 -5.23 6.76 1.51
CA TYR A 31 -4.60 7.80 0.68
C TYR A 31 -5.57 8.91 0.27
N ASP A 32 -6.86 8.59 0.10
CA ASP A 32 -7.93 9.55 -0.20
C ASP A 32 -8.37 10.36 1.04
N GLY A 33 -7.72 10.18 2.20
CA GLY A 33 -8.03 10.87 3.45
C GLY A 33 -9.20 10.28 4.23
N GLY A 34 -9.63 9.07 3.89
CA GLY A 34 -10.66 8.32 4.61
C GLY A 34 -10.27 8.01 6.05
N ALA A 35 -11.28 7.80 6.90
CA ALA A 35 -11.05 7.49 8.31
C ALA A 35 -10.39 6.12 8.48
N ILE A 36 -9.23 6.08 9.15
CA ILE A 36 -8.57 4.83 9.55
C ILE A 36 -9.28 4.31 10.81
N THR A 37 -10.20 3.37 10.64
CA THR A 37 -11.03 2.82 11.74
C THR A 37 -10.32 1.72 12.55
N SER A 38 -8.98 1.65 12.49
CA SER A 38 -8.21 0.48 12.91
C SER A 38 -8.18 0.26 14.43
N GLY A 39 -8.94 -0.73 14.89
CA GLY A 39 -8.79 -1.36 16.21
C GLY A 39 -8.79 -2.90 16.15
N ARG A 40 -8.76 -3.52 14.96
CA ARG A 40 -8.80 -4.98 14.83
C ARG A 40 -7.42 -5.57 15.06
N ARG A 41 -7.33 -6.57 15.96
CA ARG A 41 -6.15 -7.42 16.09
C ARG A 41 -6.01 -8.29 14.84
N CYS A 42 -4.95 -8.10 14.08
CA CYS A 42 -4.58 -8.92 12.92
C CYS A 42 -3.10 -9.31 13.02
N ASP A 43 -2.69 -10.29 12.21
CA ASP A 43 -1.29 -10.66 12.04
C ASP A 43 -0.53 -9.53 11.32
N THR A 44 0.48 -8.97 12.00
CA THR A 44 1.33 -7.88 11.52
C THR A 44 2.69 -8.35 11.00
N SER A 45 2.96 -9.66 10.98
CA SER A 45 4.28 -10.22 10.64
C SER A 45 4.86 -9.73 9.31
N GLY A 46 4.00 -9.47 8.31
CA GLY A 46 4.43 -8.90 7.03
C GLY A 46 4.90 -7.44 7.14
N LEU A 47 4.31 -6.63 8.02
CA LEU A 47 4.78 -5.28 8.30
C LEU A 47 6.10 -5.33 9.08
N ASP A 48 6.19 -6.20 10.09
CA ASP A 48 7.39 -6.37 10.90
C ASP A 48 8.61 -6.78 10.04
N ALA A 49 8.40 -7.71 9.09
CA ALA A 49 9.42 -8.10 8.12
C ALA A 49 9.85 -6.95 7.21
N ASN A 50 8.90 -6.13 6.73
CA ASN A 50 9.19 -4.95 5.91
C ASN A 50 10.01 -3.91 6.69
N GLU A 51 9.68 -3.65 7.96
CA GLU A 51 10.45 -2.73 8.79
C GLU A 51 11.84 -3.26 9.15
N ALA A 52 11.97 -4.57 9.40
CA ALA A 52 13.26 -5.21 9.64
C ALA A 52 14.17 -5.10 8.41
N PHE A 53 13.62 -5.34 7.21
CA PHE A 53 14.34 -5.13 5.95
C PHE A 53 14.82 -3.68 5.80
N ALA A 54 13.94 -2.70 6.04
CA ALA A 54 14.31 -1.29 5.98
C ALA A 54 15.46 -0.93 6.94
N ARG A 55 15.41 -1.42 8.19
CA ARG A 55 16.49 -1.20 9.18
C ARG A 55 17.81 -1.83 8.75
N GLN A 56 17.78 -3.07 8.27
CA GLN A 56 18.97 -3.80 7.81
C GLN A 56 19.67 -3.10 6.63
N HIS A 57 18.89 -2.49 5.73
CA HIS A 57 19.40 -1.78 4.56
C HIS A 57 19.59 -0.27 4.78
N GLY A 58 19.44 0.23 6.00
CA GLY A 58 19.70 1.64 6.34
C GLY A 58 18.70 2.62 5.71
N PHE A 59 17.46 2.21 5.48
CA PHE A 59 16.43 3.09 4.93
C PHE A 59 15.92 4.04 6.01
N THR A 60 16.28 5.32 5.92
CA THR A 60 15.99 6.34 6.95
C THR A 60 14.78 7.23 6.66
N GLY A 61 14.07 6.99 5.56
CA GLY A 61 12.92 7.79 5.16
C GLY A 61 12.17 7.17 3.98
N THR A 62 11.01 7.73 3.66
CA THR A 62 10.14 7.27 2.57
C THR A 62 9.90 8.40 1.55
N PRO A 63 9.66 8.09 0.27
CA PRO A 63 9.62 6.76 -0.34
C PRO A 63 11.03 6.16 -0.61
N VAL A 64 11.12 4.84 -0.64
CA VAL A 64 12.27 4.08 -1.15
C VAL A 64 11.77 3.07 -2.17
N ILE A 65 12.45 2.98 -3.31
CA ILE A 65 12.15 2.00 -4.36
C ILE A 65 13.36 1.07 -4.47
N VAL A 66 13.11 -0.23 -4.33
CA VAL A 66 14.11 -1.29 -4.53
C VAL A 66 13.77 -2.01 -5.82
N ARG A 67 14.70 -1.99 -6.76
CA ARG A 67 14.61 -2.72 -8.04
C ARG A 67 15.07 -4.16 -7.82
N ASP A 68 14.60 -5.07 -8.64
CA ASP A 68 14.89 -6.49 -8.51
C ASP A 68 16.35 -6.87 -8.85
N ASP A 69 17.10 -5.98 -9.50
CA ASP A 69 18.57 -6.08 -9.62
C ASP A 69 19.34 -5.55 -8.39
N GLY A 70 18.62 -5.16 -7.33
CA GLY A 70 19.19 -4.64 -6.09
C GLY A 70 19.49 -3.14 -6.10
N ALA A 71 19.24 -2.43 -7.21
CA ALA A 71 19.39 -0.97 -7.22
C ALA A 71 18.37 -0.32 -6.28
N VAL A 72 18.81 0.69 -5.51
CA VAL A 72 17.99 1.40 -4.53
C VAL A 72 17.89 2.87 -4.88
N LEU A 73 16.66 3.40 -4.85
CA LEU A 73 16.36 4.80 -5.09
C LEU A 73 15.65 5.40 -3.87
N HIS A 74 16.28 6.42 -3.27
CA HIS A 74 15.75 7.13 -2.11
C HIS A 74 15.05 8.44 -2.50
N GLY A 75 13.93 8.70 -1.83
CA GLY A 75 13.18 9.93 -1.94
C GLY A 75 12.27 9.98 -3.17
N PHE A 76 11.38 10.98 -3.17
CA PHE A 76 10.41 11.17 -4.23
C PHE A 76 11.09 11.43 -5.58
N ARG A 77 10.56 10.83 -6.66
CA ARG A 77 10.92 11.13 -8.05
C ARG A 77 9.65 11.22 -8.90
N PRO A 78 9.64 12.13 -9.89
CA PRO A 78 8.53 12.25 -10.82
C PRO A 78 8.44 11.03 -11.75
N ARG A 79 7.29 10.85 -12.39
CA ARG A 79 6.97 9.69 -13.23
C ARG A 79 8.00 9.48 -14.34
N GLU A 80 8.38 10.55 -15.03
CA GLU A 80 9.27 10.52 -16.19
C GLU A 80 10.67 10.03 -15.81
N PHE A 81 11.14 10.40 -14.61
CA PHE A 81 12.39 9.90 -14.06
C PHE A 81 12.29 8.40 -13.81
N LEU A 82 11.22 7.94 -13.16
CA LEU A 82 11.03 6.53 -12.83
C LEU A 82 10.91 5.67 -14.09
N GLU A 83 10.19 6.13 -15.11
CA GLU A 83 10.06 5.44 -16.40
C GLU A 83 11.42 5.23 -17.09
N THR A 84 12.32 6.21 -16.98
CA THR A 84 13.66 6.13 -17.55
C THR A 84 14.52 5.19 -16.72
N TRP A 85 14.57 5.41 -15.40
CA TRP A 85 15.35 4.62 -14.46
C TRP A 85 14.99 3.12 -14.48
N LEU A 86 13.71 2.77 -14.65
CA LEU A 86 13.28 1.37 -14.75
C LEU A 86 13.78 0.66 -16.02
N LYS A 87 14.10 1.39 -17.10
CA LYS A 87 14.61 0.83 -18.36
C LYS A 87 16.12 0.62 -18.34
N GLU A 88 16.86 1.31 -17.49
CA GLU A 88 18.33 1.25 -17.35
C GLU A 88 18.82 0.00 -16.60
N LYS A 89 18.01 -1.06 -16.55
CA LYS A 89 18.31 -2.26 -15.80
C LYS A 89 19.59 -2.92 -16.32
N VAL A 90 20.59 -3.10 -15.46
CA VAL A 90 21.85 -3.75 -15.85
C VAL A 90 21.54 -5.24 -15.98
N SER A 91 21.71 -5.76 -17.20
CA SER A 91 21.56 -7.18 -17.55
C SER A 91 22.60 -8.05 -16.87
#